data_AF-A0A381E2F0-F1
#
_entry.id   AF-A0A381E2F0-F1
#
_cell.length_a   1.000
_cell.length_b   1.000
_cell.length_c   1.000
_cell.angle_alpha   90.00
_cell.angle_beta   90.00
_cell.angle_gamma   90.00
#
_symmetry.space_group_name_H-M   'P 1'
#
loop_
_entity.id
_entity.type
_entity.pdbx_description
1 polymer ?
#
loop_
_entity_poly.entity_id
_entity_poly.type
_entity_poly.pdbx_seq_one_letter_code
_entity_poly.pdbx_strand_id
1 'polypeptide(L)'
;MGDRNTAAGAACLQCDRDGQHASFHKRQDTLDALQAEGHTVLWLPPYSPDFNPIEKTWAWIKRLRKQWRLADVNALLFWFFTLVTLY
;
A
#
# COMPACT_ATOMS: atom_id res chain seq x y z
N MET A 1 34.27 -7.24 -33.24
CA MET A 1 33.93 -6.20 -32.25
C MET A 1 32.74 -5.42 -32.77
N GLY A 2 31.55 -5.73 -32.24
CA GLY A 2 30.26 -5.17 -32.68
C GLY A 2 29.19 -5.56 -31.66
N ASP A 3 28.91 -4.59 -30.79
CA ASP A 3 27.79 -4.32 -29.88
C ASP A 3 26.56 -5.24 -29.73
N ARG A 4 26.14 -5.28 -28.46
CA ARG A 4 24.76 -5.20 -27.92
C ARG A 4 23.76 -6.30 -28.31
N ASN A 5 23.39 -7.14 -27.34
CA ASN A 5 22.08 -7.05 -26.66
C ASN A 5 21.75 -8.31 -25.83
N THR A 6 21.25 -8.04 -24.62
CA THR A 6 20.05 -8.67 -24.05
C THR A 6 20.08 -10.19 -23.86
N ALA A 7 20.57 -10.61 -22.69
CA ALA A 7 20.02 -11.75 -21.98
C ALA A 7 19.70 -11.25 -20.56
N ALA A 8 18.49 -10.74 -20.32
CA ALA A 8 17.40 -11.59 -19.83
C ALA A 8 17.87 -12.50 -18.68
N GLY A 9 18.40 -11.88 -17.62
CA GLY A 9 18.87 -12.54 -16.42
C GLY A 9 18.04 -12.14 -15.19
N ALA A 10 16.72 -12.27 -15.27
CA ALA A 10 15.84 -12.29 -14.10
C ALA A 10 14.90 -13.48 -14.26
N ALA A 11 15.50 -14.67 -14.18
CA ALA A 11 14.76 -15.91 -14.14
C ALA A 11 13.97 -16.01 -12.83
N CYS A 12 12.71 -16.40 -12.98
CA CYS A 12 11.85 -17.00 -11.97
C CYS A 12 11.46 -16.12 -10.76
N LEU A 13 10.25 -15.55 -10.81
CA LEU A 13 9.44 -15.28 -9.61
C LEU A 13 8.09 -15.98 -9.77
N GLN A 14 8.15 -17.30 -9.79
CA GLN A 14 7.04 -18.08 -9.28
C GLN A 14 7.24 -18.14 -7.76
N CYS A 15 6.59 -17.23 -7.03
CA CYS A 15 6.57 -17.26 -5.58
C CYS A 15 5.11 -17.16 -5.12
N ASP A 16 4.66 -18.27 -4.54
CA ASP A 16 3.43 -18.46 -3.77
C ASP A 16 3.05 -17.20 -2.96
N ARG A 17 1.78 -16.74 -3.04
CA ARG A 17 0.75 -16.97 -1.99
C ARG A 17 1.34 -16.71 -0.59
N ASP A 18 1.02 -15.65 0.14
CA ASP A 18 -0.19 -14.87 0.30
C ASP A 18 0.16 -13.57 1.05
N GLY A 19 -0.75 -12.59 1.07
CA GLY A 19 -0.66 -11.44 1.99
C GLY A 19 -0.50 -10.08 1.31
N GLN A 20 -1.60 -9.68 0.67
CA GLN A 20 -2.38 -8.45 0.86
C GLN A 20 -3.63 -8.78 0.02
N HIS A 21 -4.73 -9.21 0.65
CA HIS A 21 -5.77 -10.04 0.02
C HIS A 21 -6.55 -9.43 -1.15
N ALA A 22 -6.28 -8.17 -1.49
CA ALA A 22 -6.85 -7.54 -2.66
C ALA A 22 -6.04 -7.91 -3.92
N SER A 23 -6.68 -8.65 -4.83
CA SER A 23 -6.10 -9.09 -6.10
C SER A 23 -5.53 -7.95 -6.94
N PHE A 24 -6.03 -6.72 -6.76
CA PHE A 24 -5.54 -5.54 -7.48
C PHE A 24 -4.15 -5.05 -7.04
N HIS A 25 -3.64 -5.43 -5.86
CA HIS A 25 -2.27 -5.10 -5.44
C HIS A 25 -1.20 -5.94 -6.15
N LYS A 26 -1.62 -6.99 -6.88
CA LYS A 26 -0.74 -7.94 -7.56
C LYS A 26 -0.67 -7.70 -9.07
N ARG A 27 -1.24 -6.60 -9.57
CA ARG A 27 -1.20 -6.31 -11.00
C ARG A 27 0.22 -5.91 -11.40
N GLN A 28 0.71 -6.52 -12.49
CA GLN A 28 2.07 -6.31 -12.97
C GLN A 28 2.32 -4.85 -13.34
N ASP A 29 1.36 -4.18 -13.96
CA ASP A 29 1.45 -2.75 -14.30
C ASP A 29 1.74 -1.85 -13.08
N THR A 30 1.18 -2.19 -11.93
CA THR A 30 1.38 -1.48 -10.67
C THR A 30 2.76 -1.77 -10.09
N LEU A 31 3.24 -3.02 -10.19
CA LEU A 31 4.58 -3.40 -9.76
C LEU A 31 5.66 -2.75 -10.63
N ASP A 32 5.45 -2.73 -11.94
CA ASP A 32 6.36 -2.11 -12.92
C ASP A 32 6.48 -0.60 -12.68
N ALA A 33 5.35 0.08 -12.43
CA ALA A 33 5.34 1.50 -12.12
C ALA A 33 6.07 1.81 -10.79
N LEU A 34 5.88 0.99 -9.76
CA LEU A 34 6.60 1.15 -8.49
C LEU A 34 8.11 0.94 -8.66
N GLN A 35 8.51 -0.07 -9.43
CA GLN A 35 9.91 -0.36 -9.70
C GLN A 35 10.58 0.73 -10.55
N ALA A 36 9.85 1.32 -11.50
CA ALA A 36 10.34 2.44 -12.31
C ALA A 36 10.73 3.65 -11.45
N GLU A 37 10.01 3.89 -10.36
CA GLU A 37 10.30 4.94 -9.37
C GLU A 37 11.32 4.50 -8.30
N GLY A 38 11.93 3.31 -8.46
CA GLY A 38 12.94 2.78 -7.54
C GLY A 38 12.37 2.23 -6.23
N HIS A 39 11.05 2.00 -6.15
CA HIS A 39 10.43 1.39 -4.98
C HIS A 39 10.47 -0.13 -5.06
N THR A 40 10.50 -0.77 -3.88
CA THR A 40 10.39 -2.23 -3.74
C THR A 40 9.15 -2.57 -2.94
N VAL A 41 8.46 -3.65 -3.32
CA VAL A 41 7.23 -4.09 -2.67
C VAL A 41 7.56 -5.10 -1.58
N LEU A 42 7.21 -4.76 -0.34
CA LEU A 42 7.27 -5.67 0.79
C LEU A 42 5.94 -6.42 0.91
N TRP A 43 5.97 -7.73 0.68
CA TRP A 43 4.83 -8.61 0.88
C TRP A 43 4.73 -8.98 2.37
N LEU A 44 3.54 -8.80 2.94
CA LEU A 44 3.25 -9.20 4.31
C LEU A 44 2.76 -10.66 4.32
N PRO A 45 2.88 -11.41 5.43
CA PRO A 45 2.26 -12.73 5.52
C PRO A 45 0.72 -12.64 5.48
N PRO A 46 0.02 -13.70 5.02
CA PRO A 46 -1.44 -13.76 5.08
C PRO A 46 -1.97 -13.49 6.50
N TYR A 47 -3.05 -12.72 6.58
CA TYR A 47 -3.74 -12.36 7.84
C TYR A 47 -2.82 -11.74 8.92
N SER A 48 -2.11 -10.69 8.54
CA SER A 48 -1.25 -9.89 9.42
C SER A 48 -1.83 -8.50 9.74
N PRO A 49 -3.04 -8.40 10.33
CA PRO A 49 -3.69 -7.10 10.60
C PRO A 49 -2.86 -6.22 11.54
N ASP A 50 -2.09 -6.84 12.44
CA ASP A 50 -1.23 -6.13 13.39
C ASP A 50 -0.02 -5.45 12.72
N PHE A 51 0.39 -5.94 11.55
CA PHE A 51 1.53 -5.44 10.78
C PHE A 51 1.14 -4.43 9.70
N ASN A 52 -0.15 -4.07 9.60
CA ASN A 52 -0.63 -3.06 8.67
C ASN A 52 -0.94 -1.74 9.41
N PRO A 53 0.02 -0.80 9.52
CA PRO A 53 -0.18 0.44 10.26
C PRO A 53 -1.37 1.27 9.72
N ILE A 54 -1.74 1.09 8.44
CA ILE A 54 -2.91 1.76 7.88
C ILE A 54 -4.22 1.34 8.58
N GLU A 55 -4.34 0.09 9.02
CA GLU A 55 -5.54 -0.41 9.71
C GLU A 55 -5.70 0.25 11.07
N LYS A 56 -4.58 0.47 11.78
CA LYS A 56 -4.55 1.20 13.06
C LYS A 56 -4.98 2.65 12.85
N THR A 57 -4.47 3.30 11.81
CA THR A 57 -4.89 4.67 11.43
C THR A 57 -6.38 4.72 11.09
N TRP A 58 -6.90 3.77 10.30
CA TRP A 58 -8.32 3.70 9.99
C TRP A 58 -9.20 3.42 11.22
N ALA A 59 -8.73 2.61 12.17
CA ALA A 59 -9.42 2.39 13.44
C ALA A 59 -9.54 3.71 14.24
N TRP A 60 -8.47 4.52 14.27
CA TRP A 60 -8.49 5.83 14.90
C TRP A 60 -9.43 6.82 14.19
N ILE A 61 -9.38 6.92 12.86
CA ILE A 61 -10.29 7.76 12.07
C ILE A 61 -11.76 7.38 12.33
N LYS A 62 -12.09 6.08 12.34
CA LYS A 62 -13.44 5.60 12.63
C LYS A 62 -13.91 5.99 14.04
N ARG A 63 -13.00 5.93 15.02
CA ARG A 63 -13.28 6.39 16.39
C ARG A 63 -13.57 7.89 16.42
N LEU A 64 -12.75 8.72 15.76
CA LEU A 64 -12.99 10.17 15.66
C LEU A 64 -14.35 10.49 15.03
N ARG A 65 -14.68 9.83 13.91
CA ARG A 65 -16.00 9.98 13.27
C ARG A 65 -17.15 9.72 14.25
N LYS A 66 -17.07 8.62 15.02
CA LYS A 66 -18.10 8.24 15.99
C LYS A 66 -18.21 9.26 17.12
N GLN A 67 -17.08 9.74 17.63
CA GLN A 67 -17.05 10.73 18.72
C GLN A 67 -17.62 12.08 18.30
N TRP A 68 -17.29 12.54 17.09
CA TRP A 68 -17.73 13.85 16.59
C TRP A 68 -19.05 13.83 15.83
N ARG A 69 -19.66 12.64 15.67
CA ARG A 69 -20.92 12.42 14.94
C ARG A 69 -20.91 13.04 13.53
N LEU A 70 -19.76 13.04 12.88
CA LEU A 70 -19.60 13.56 11.53
C LEU A 70 -20.25 12.61 10.52
N ALA A 71 -21.19 13.15 9.74
CA ALA A 71 -21.82 12.43 8.62
C ALA A 71 -21.04 12.60 7.31
N ASP A 72 -20.24 13.66 7.19
CA ASP A 72 -19.46 13.96 5.99
C ASP A 72 -18.02 13.42 6.10
N VAL A 73 -17.61 12.67 5.09
CA VAL A 73 -16.26 12.09 4.98
C VAL A 73 -15.23 13.18 4.66
N ASN A 74 -15.60 14.19 3.88
CA ASN A 74 -14.67 15.24 3.49
C ASN A 74 -14.28 16.08 4.71
N ALA A 75 -15.25 16.51 5.51
CA ALA A 75 -15.01 17.18 6.78
C ALA A 75 -14.14 16.33 7.72
N LEU A 76 -14.42 15.03 7.84
CA LEU A 76 -13.62 14.13 8.67
C LEU A 76 -12.15 14.07 8.24
N LEU A 77 -11.89 13.93 6.93
CA LEU A 77 -10.53 13.87 6.40
C LEU A 77 -9.82 15.21 6.53
N PHE A 78 -10.51 16.32 6.25
CA PHE A 78 -9.95 17.67 6.43
C PHE A 78 -9.48 17.90 7.86
N TRP A 79 -10.32 17.59 8.86
CA TRP A 79 -9.97 17.71 10.28
C TRP A 79 -8.89 16.73 10.70
N PHE A 80 -8.92 15.51 10.18
CA PHE A 80 -7.86 14.53 10.44
C PHE A 80 -6.50 15.01 9.95
N PHE A 81 -6.41 15.49 8.70
CA PHE A 81 -5.15 15.97 8.14
C PHE A 81 -4.67 17.25 8.81
N THR A 82 -5.57 18.17 9.18
CA THR A 82 -5.18 19.35 9.97
C THR A 82 -4.65 18.96 11.34
N LEU A 83 -5.30 18.02 12.05
CA LEU A 83 -4.80 17.54 13.35
C LEU A 83 -3.45 16.83 13.26
N VAL A 84 -3.22 16.04 12.21
CA VAL A 84 -1.96 15.28 12.02
C VAL A 84 -0.83 16.16 11.50
N THR A 85 -1.13 17.29 10.84
CA THR A 85 -0.11 18.20 10.30
C THR A 85 0.29 19.31 11.28
N LEU A 86 -0.61 19.68 12.20
CA LEU A 86 -0.41 20.77 13.17
C LEU A 86 0.11 20.29 14.54
N TYR A 87 0.35 18.99 14.72
CA TYR A 87 0.82 18.37 15.97
C TYR A 87 1.88 17.33 15.66
#